data_AF-A0A0M9WVV3-F1
#
_entry.id   AF-A0A0M9WVV3-F1
#
_cell.length_a   1.000
_cell.length_b   1.000
_cell.length_c   1.000
_cell.angle_alpha   90.00
_cell.angle_beta   90.00
_cell.angle_gamma   90.00
#
_symmetry.space_group_name_H-M   'P 1'
#
loop_
_entity.id
_entity.type
_entity.pdbx_description
1 polymer ?
#
loop_
_entity_poly.entity_id
_entity_poly.type
_entity_poly.pdbx_seq_one_letter_code
_entity_poly.pdbx_strand_id
1 'polypeptide(L)'
;MEQTIEKSIEEKIESLITQSLEKILKKNIESILDTKLDSYLGNKLGFSPDKNLEKKLGETIGQHNEHAAKEWLNVQETCDYIGISYKSLQKLIDQGLKGNSIGRSKRFSKTEINHFLKNVQA
;
A
#
# COMPACT_ATOMS: atom_id res chain seq x y z
N MET A 1 70.81 -32.34 -2.65
CA MET A 1 70.31 -31.75 -1.39
C MET A 1 69.85 -30.32 -1.62
N GLU A 2 70.71 -29.43 -2.13
CA GLU A 2 70.32 -28.04 -2.48
C GLU A 2 69.11 -27.94 -3.41
N GLN A 3 69.12 -28.63 -4.57
CA GLN A 3 67.99 -28.62 -5.51
C GLN A 3 66.66 -29.14 -4.90
N THR A 4 66.75 -30.01 -3.88
CA THR A 4 65.57 -30.55 -3.18
C THR A 4 64.99 -29.54 -2.20
N ILE A 5 65.85 -28.75 -1.56
CA ILE A 5 65.47 -27.69 -0.64
C ILE A 5 64.87 -26.52 -1.42
N GLU A 6 65.50 -26.14 -2.53
CA GLU A 6 65.04 -25.05 -3.40
C GLU A 6 63.62 -25.33 -3.94
N LYS A 7 63.39 -26.54 -4.47
CA LYS A 7 62.06 -26.96 -4.92
C LYS A 7 61.02 -26.98 -3.79
N SER A 8 61.40 -27.42 -2.59
CA SER A 8 60.49 -27.42 -1.44
C SER A 8 60.13 -26.01 -0.96
N ILE A 9 61.05 -25.05 -1.12
CA ILE A 9 60.81 -23.63 -0.80
C ILE A 9 59.87 -23.02 -1.84
N GLU A 10 60.09 -23.26 -3.14
CA GLU A 10 59.20 -22.80 -4.20
C GLU A 10 57.77 -23.30 -4.00
N GLU A 11 57.58 -24.60 -3.78
CA GLU A 11 56.25 -25.21 -3.57
C GLU A 11 55.54 -24.61 -2.34
N LYS A 12 56.27 -24.32 -1.26
CA LYS A 12 55.72 -23.69 -0.05
C LYS A 12 55.35 -22.23 -0.30
N ILE A 13 56.17 -21.48 -1.01
CA ILE A 13 55.89 -20.07 -1.34
C ILE A 13 54.64 -19.99 -2.22
N GLU A 14 54.55 -20.83 -3.24
CA GLU A 14 53.43 -20.86 -4.17
C GLU A 14 52.11 -21.26 -3.47
N SER A 15 52.19 -22.26 -2.58
CA SER A 15 51.08 -22.66 -1.70
C SER A 15 50.58 -21.51 -0.82
N LEU A 16 51.49 -20.79 -0.15
CA LEU A 16 51.14 -19.72 0.79
C LEU A 16 50.55 -18.50 0.07
N ILE A 17 51.08 -18.16 -1.10
CA ILE A 17 50.57 -17.08 -1.94
C ILE A 17 49.16 -17.43 -2.40
N THR A 18 48.96 -18.62 -2.94
CA THR A 18 47.65 -19.08 -3.44
C THR A 18 46.59 -19.04 -2.35
N GLN A 19 46.89 -19.63 -1.18
CA GLN A 19 45.96 -19.63 -0.04
C GLN A 19 45.63 -18.22 0.47
N SER A 20 46.63 -17.33 0.52
CA SER A 20 46.42 -15.96 0.98
C SER A 20 45.56 -15.17 0.00
N LEU A 21 45.82 -15.29 -1.30
CA LEU A 21 45.05 -14.60 -2.34
C LEU A 21 43.60 -15.10 -2.39
N GLU A 22 43.37 -16.41 -2.33
CA GLU A 22 42.03 -16.98 -2.29
C GLU A 22 41.22 -16.48 -1.09
N LYS A 23 41.85 -16.48 0.09
CA LYS A 23 41.19 -16.04 1.33
C LYS A 23 40.82 -14.55 1.28
N ILE A 24 41.70 -13.71 0.77
CA ILE A 24 41.45 -12.26 0.64
C ILE A 24 40.35 -11.99 -0.40
N LEU A 25 40.44 -12.62 -1.57
CA LEU A 25 39.46 -12.43 -2.64
C LEU A 25 38.06 -12.90 -2.22
N LYS A 26 37.96 -14.09 -1.62
CA LYS A 26 36.68 -14.63 -1.14
C LYS A 26 36.02 -13.69 -0.12
N LYS A 27 36.78 -13.28 0.90
CA LYS A 27 36.27 -12.39 1.96
C LYS A 27 35.83 -11.02 1.41
N ASN A 28 36.58 -10.47 0.46
CA ASN A 28 36.23 -9.18 -0.14
C ASN A 28 35.00 -9.27 -1.04
N ILE A 29 34.88 -10.34 -1.84
CA ILE A 29 33.71 -10.54 -2.71
C ILE A 29 32.44 -10.74 -1.89
N GLU A 30 32.48 -11.59 -0.86
CA GLU A 30 31.35 -11.83 0.04
C GLU A 30 30.91 -10.52 0.73
N SER A 31 31.82 -9.78 1.33
CA SER A 31 31.52 -8.51 2.02
C SER A 31 30.93 -7.45 1.08
N ILE A 32 31.46 -7.33 -0.14
CA ILE A 32 30.97 -6.35 -1.13
C ILE A 32 29.57 -6.74 -1.63
N LEU A 33 29.32 -8.03 -1.86
CA LEU A 33 28.01 -8.51 -2.29
C LEU A 33 26.98 -8.34 -1.19
N ASP A 34 27.25 -8.76 0.04
CA ASP A 34 26.31 -8.64 1.15
C ASP A 34 25.92 -7.18 1.39
N THR A 35 26.90 -6.29 1.55
CA THR A 35 26.65 -4.88 1.87
C THR A 35 25.94 -4.11 0.75
N LYS A 36 26.29 -4.36 -0.51
CA LYS A 36 25.66 -3.68 -1.65
C LYS A 36 24.29 -4.27 -1.98
N LEU A 37 24.13 -5.58 -1.90
CA LEU A 37 22.86 -6.22 -2.21
C LEU A 37 21.82 -5.88 -1.13
N ASP A 38 22.18 -5.91 0.15
CA ASP A 38 21.29 -5.54 1.25
C ASP A 38 20.88 -4.06 1.17
N SER A 39 21.83 -3.17 0.85
CA SER A 39 21.48 -1.74 0.70
C SER A 39 20.65 -1.46 -0.56
N TYR A 40 20.93 -2.11 -1.70
CA TYR A 40 20.13 -1.94 -2.92
C TYR A 40 18.72 -2.54 -2.76
N LEU A 41 18.61 -3.76 -2.24
CA LEU A 41 17.32 -4.42 -2.03
C LEU A 41 16.54 -3.75 -0.88
N GLY A 42 17.20 -3.47 0.24
CA GLY A 42 16.59 -2.80 1.39
C GLY A 42 16.04 -1.42 1.04
N ASN A 43 16.74 -0.61 0.25
CA ASN A 43 16.26 0.72 -0.12
C ASN A 43 15.22 0.72 -1.25
N LYS A 44 15.28 -0.25 -2.17
CA LYS A 44 14.38 -0.29 -3.34
C LYS A 44 13.11 -1.10 -3.09
N LEU A 45 13.17 -2.12 -2.23
CA LEU A 45 12.02 -2.93 -1.77
C LEU A 45 11.46 -2.43 -0.42
N GLY A 46 12.26 -1.73 0.39
CA GLY A 46 11.84 -1.15 1.68
C GLY A 46 10.97 0.10 1.58
N PHE A 47 10.64 0.55 0.36
CA PHE A 47 9.39 1.29 0.14
C PHE A 47 8.22 0.32 0.29
N SER A 48 7.98 -0.12 1.53
CA SER A 48 6.90 -1.05 1.87
C SER A 48 5.59 -0.47 1.34
N PRO A 49 4.93 -1.14 0.37
CA PRO A 49 3.58 -0.78 -0.03
C PRO A 49 2.64 -0.74 1.20
N ASP A 50 2.97 -1.49 2.25
CA ASP A 50 2.23 -1.56 3.51
C ASP A 50 1.95 -0.21 4.16
N LYS A 51 2.93 0.71 4.25
CA LYS A 51 2.64 2.00 4.92
C LYS A 51 1.66 2.86 4.14
N ASN A 52 1.67 2.74 2.81
CA ASN A 52 0.73 3.46 1.96
C ASN A 52 -0.65 2.77 1.98
N LEU A 53 -0.67 1.44 1.95
CA LEU A 53 -1.87 0.63 2.06
C LEU A 53 -2.54 0.85 3.42
N GLU A 54 -1.83 0.75 4.54
CA GLU A 54 -2.34 1.01 5.89
C GLU A 54 -2.92 2.41 6.03
N LYS A 55 -2.20 3.43 5.55
CA LYS A 55 -2.68 4.82 5.58
C LYS A 55 -3.96 4.98 4.74
N LYS A 56 -3.96 4.45 3.52
CA LYS A 56 -5.11 4.53 2.61
C LYS A 56 -6.30 3.70 3.10
N LEU A 57 -6.04 2.55 3.74
CA LEU A 57 -7.06 1.72 4.36
C LEU A 57 -7.67 2.41 5.57
N GLY A 58 -6.84 3.03 6.42
CA GLY A 58 -7.28 3.81 7.57
C GLY A 58 -8.14 5.01 7.18
N GLU A 59 -7.73 5.75 6.15
CA GLU A 59 -8.52 6.85 5.58
C GLU A 59 -9.86 6.35 5.01
N THR A 60 -9.85 5.25 4.25
CA THR A 60 -11.05 4.68 3.63
C THR A 60 -12.03 4.13 4.68
N ILE A 61 -11.54 3.39 5.68
CA ILE A 61 -12.36 2.81 6.74
C ILE A 61 -12.89 3.90 7.68
N GLY A 62 -12.06 4.89 8.03
CA GLY A 62 -12.45 6.02 8.87
C GLY A 62 -13.61 6.80 8.26
N GLN A 63 -13.50 7.15 6.98
CA GLN A 63 -14.57 7.82 6.24
C GLN A 63 -15.84 6.95 6.18
N HIS A 64 -15.71 5.65 5.91
CA HIS A 64 -16.86 4.76 5.80
C HIS A 64 -17.63 4.62 7.13
N ASN A 65 -16.95 4.61 8.29
CA ASN A 65 -17.60 4.54 9.61
C ASN A 65 -18.31 5.85 9.99
N GLU A 66 -17.71 7.00 9.69
CA GLU A 66 -18.35 8.30 9.92
C GLU A 66 -19.60 8.46 9.05
N HIS A 67 -19.51 8.04 7.79
CA HIS A 67 -20.66 8.01 6.88
C HIS A 67 -21.68 6.95 7.27
N ALA A 68 -21.31 5.80 7.85
CA ALA A 68 -22.24 4.77 8.32
C ALA A 68 -23.05 5.23 9.53
N ALA A 69 -22.44 5.93 10.49
CA ALA A 69 -23.12 6.46 11.67
C ALA A 69 -24.04 7.66 11.39
N LYS A 70 -23.79 8.39 10.29
CA LYS A 70 -24.58 9.57 9.93
C LYS A 70 -25.94 9.19 9.36
N GLU A 71 -27.03 9.52 10.07
CA GLU A 71 -28.40 9.27 9.59
C GLU A 71 -28.85 10.25 8.51
N TRP A 72 -28.37 11.50 8.57
CA TRP A 72 -28.76 12.59 7.66
C TRP A 72 -27.66 12.91 6.66
N LEU A 73 -27.92 12.66 5.38
CA LEU A 73 -26.99 12.85 4.28
C LEU A 73 -27.29 14.15 3.53
N ASN A 74 -26.25 14.87 3.13
CA ASN A 74 -26.39 15.96 2.17
C ASN A 74 -26.60 15.43 0.74
N VAL A 75 -26.83 16.32 -0.22
CA VAL A 75 -27.09 15.96 -1.62
C VAL A 75 -25.99 15.06 -2.21
N GLN A 76 -24.72 15.43 -2.04
CA GLN A 76 -23.59 14.66 -2.57
C GLN A 76 -23.47 13.31 -1.86
N GLU A 77 -23.53 13.31 -0.53
CA GLU A 77 -23.50 12.08 0.28
C GLU A 77 -24.67 11.15 -0.08
N THR A 78 -25.82 11.68 -0.47
CA THR A 78 -26.99 10.90 -0.91
C THR A 78 -26.75 10.26 -2.27
N CYS A 79 -26.15 11.00 -3.22
CA CYS A 79 -25.72 10.45 -4.51
C CYS A 79 -24.74 9.29 -4.30
N ASP A 80 -23.74 9.48 -3.44
CA ASP A 80 -22.70 8.50 -3.16
C ASP A 80 -23.27 7.27 -2.43
N TYR A 81 -24.19 7.48 -1.48
CA TYR A 81 -24.85 6.42 -0.72
C TYR A 81 -25.73 5.51 -1.59
N ILE A 82 -26.47 6.09 -2.55
CA ILE A 82 -27.36 5.33 -3.45
C ILE A 82 -26.58 4.81 -4.67
N GLY A 83 -25.45 5.41 -5.02
CA GLY A 83 -24.67 5.08 -6.22
C GLY A 83 -25.26 5.67 -7.51
N ILE A 84 -25.80 6.89 -7.46
CA ILE A 84 -26.47 7.54 -8.61
C ILE A 84 -25.94 8.94 -8.88
N SER A 85 -26.16 9.43 -10.10
CA SER A 85 -25.83 10.82 -10.45
C SER A 85 -26.78 11.83 -9.78
N TYR A 86 -26.34 13.08 -9.62
CA TYR A 86 -27.19 14.18 -9.13
C TYR A 86 -28.48 14.34 -9.94
N LYS A 87 -28.41 14.21 -11.28
CA LYS A 87 -29.60 14.27 -12.14
C LYS A 87 -30.60 13.15 -11.82
N SER A 88 -30.10 11.95 -11.54
CA SER A 88 -30.94 10.82 -11.14
C SER A 88 -31.54 11.05 -9.76
N LEU A 89 -30.76 11.58 -8.81
CA LEU A 89 -31.28 11.96 -7.49
C LEU A 89 -32.38 13.02 -7.60
N GLN A 90 -32.22 14.01 -8.47
CA GLN A 90 -33.24 15.02 -8.72
C GLN A 90 -34.55 14.39 -9.21
N LYS A 91 -34.49 13.40 -10.11
CA LYS A 91 -35.68 12.65 -10.51
C LYS A 91 -36.35 11.92 -9.36
N LEU A 92 -35.59 11.31 -8.44
CA LEU A 92 -36.17 10.66 -7.26
C LEU A 92 -36.86 11.68 -6.33
N ILE A 93 -36.28 12.87 -6.18
CA ILE A 93 -36.89 13.98 -5.45
C ILE A 93 -38.21 14.39 -6.12
N ASP A 94 -38.21 14.53 -7.44
CA ASP A 94 -39.40 14.89 -8.23
C ASP A 94 -40.48 13.78 -8.17
N GLN A 95 -40.06 12.52 -8.01
CA GLN A 95 -40.93 11.35 -7.77
C GLN A 95 -41.42 11.22 -6.33
N GLY A 96 -40.97 12.07 -5.41
CA GLY A 96 -41.50 12.13 -4.05
C GLY A 96 -40.53 11.72 -2.93
N LEU A 97 -39.24 11.51 -3.22
CA LEU A 97 -38.24 11.30 -2.16
C LEU A 97 -38.20 12.51 -1.22
N LYS A 98 -38.58 12.29 0.05
CA LYS A 98 -38.67 13.36 1.04
C LYS A 98 -37.28 13.74 1.55
N GLY A 99 -37.05 15.04 1.68
CA GLY A 99 -35.84 15.60 2.27
C GLY A 99 -36.16 16.86 3.07
N ASN A 100 -35.39 17.09 4.12
CA ASN A 100 -35.48 18.28 4.96
C ASN A 100 -34.58 19.39 4.42
N SER A 101 -35.09 20.61 4.37
CA SER A 101 -34.31 21.80 4.02
C SER A 101 -33.89 22.52 5.30
N ILE A 102 -32.58 22.61 5.53
CA ILE A 102 -31.98 23.40 6.62
C ILE A 102 -31.28 24.58 5.97
N GLY A 103 -31.93 25.74 5.97
CA GLY A 103 -31.48 26.91 5.22
C GLY A 103 -31.42 26.62 3.71
N ARG A 104 -30.23 26.76 3.12
CA ARG A 104 -29.96 26.45 1.70
C ARG A 104 -29.59 25.00 1.44
N SER A 105 -29.40 24.20 2.49
CA SER A 105 -28.94 22.82 2.39
C SER A 105 -30.10 21.84 2.46
N LYS A 106 -30.18 20.92 1.49
CA LYS A 106 -31.09 19.77 1.56
C LYS A 106 -30.42 18.58 2.26
N ARG A 107 -31.18 17.86 3.08
CA ARG A 107 -30.75 16.70 3.86
C ARG A 107 -31.76 15.55 3.72
N PHE A 108 -31.26 14.34 3.60
CA PHE A 108 -32.06 13.13 3.40
C PHE A 108 -31.73 12.12 4.49
N SER A 109 -32.75 11.52 5.09
CA SER A 109 -32.56 10.43 6.05
C SER A 109 -32.28 9.14 5.28
N LYS A 110 -31.32 8.33 5.75
CA LYS A 110 -31.09 6.99 5.22
C LYS A 110 -32.33 6.10 5.31
N THR A 111 -33.06 6.21 6.41
CA THR A 111 -34.32 5.47 6.60
C THR A 111 -35.33 5.78 5.50
N GLU A 112 -35.53 7.06 5.19
CA GLU A 112 -36.45 7.49 4.12
C GLU A 112 -35.94 7.06 2.73
N ILE A 113 -34.64 7.23 2.46
CA ILE A 113 -34.02 6.77 1.21
C ILE A 113 -34.29 5.28 0.99
N ASN A 114 -33.98 4.46 2.00
CA ASN A 114 -34.15 3.01 1.90
C ASN A 114 -35.61 2.60 1.77
N HIS A 115 -36.53 3.31 2.44
CA HIS A 115 -37.96 3.06 2.32
C HIS A 115 -38.48 3.40 0.91
N PHE A 116 -38.10 4.58 0.40
CA PHE A 116 -38.50 5.03 -0.93
C PHE A 116 -37.97 4.09 -2.03
N LEU A 117 -36.69 3.72 -1.97
CA LEU A 117 -36.08 2.83 -2.97
C LEU A 117 -36.72 1.43 -2.99
N LYS A 118 -37.11 0.88 -1.83
CA LYS A 118 -37.86 -0.38 -1.76
C LYS A 118 -39.21 -0.30 -2.46
N ASN A 119 -39.89 0.85 -2.37
CA ASN A 119 -41.20 1.05 -2.97
C ASN A 119 -41.14 1.39 -4.48
N VAL A 120 -40.03 1.96 -4.96
CA VAL A 120 -39.83 2.31 -6.38
C VAL A 120 -39.35 1.10 -7.22
N GLN A 121 -38.74 0.10 -6.57
CA GLN A 121 -38.30 -1.15 -7.21
C GLN A 121 -39.34 -2.28 -7.18
N ALA A 122 -40.47 -2.07 -6.52
CA ALA A 122 -41.61 -3.00 -6.46
C ALA A 122 -42.63 -2.68 -7.57
#